data_AF-A0AAW8G8L0-F1
#
_entry.id   AF-A0AAW8G8L0-F1
#
_cell.length_a   1.000
_cell.length_b   1.000
_cell.length_c   1.000
_cell.angle_alpha   90.00
_cell.angle_beta   90.00
_cell.angle_gamma   90.00
#
_symmetry.space_group_name_H-M   'P 1'
#
loop_
_entity.id
_entity.type
_entity.pdbx_description
1 polymer ?
#
loop_
_entity_poly.entity_id
_entity_poly.type
_entity_poly.pdbx_seq_one_letter_code
_entity_poly.pdbx_strand_id
1 'polypeptide(L)'
;MPAPRRALLVIDVQNEYFTGQLRIAHPPVSASLPNIVRAIDAARAQGVPVVVVQHTMAAEAPVFADGSDTWALHPDVAARPRDHHLLKAHPSVFTATDLAAWLAARDIDTVTVVGYMTHNCNASSVFEAFHRGLHVEVLGDASGALPYANAAGQASAEEIHRIFSVVFHSNFAAVVSTEAWIAALQAGQALQPDNVLSSHQRARAATTEPTPTVIRSRDFTGTRAWEALPIARLDGVGVRLHWTDQPYVWHVNDGQEVFAVLDGRVRMHWRQDGAEQTALLEAGDVFHAPEGTEHVAHPQGAARILVIEREGSL
;
A
#
# COMPACT_ATOMS: atom_id res chain seq x y z
N MET A 1 -27.24 -11.73 1.54
CA MET A 1 -26.40 -12.89 1.89
C MET A 1 -26.25 -12.93 3.40
N PRO A 2 -26.14 -14.10 4.05
CA PRO A 2 -25.85 -14.16 5.49
C PRO A 2 -24.51 -13.46 5.80
N ALA A 3 -24.35 -13.00 7.04
CA ALA A 3 -23.10 -12.40 7.49
C ALA A 3 -21.95 -13.44 7.41
N PRO A 4 -20.74 -13.05 7.00
CA PRO A 4 -19.62 -13.98 6.86
C PRO A 4 -19.22 -14.62 8.20
N ARG A 5 -18.96 -15.92 8.21
CA ARG A 5 -18.38 -16.63 9.36
C ARG A 5 -16.88 -16.65 9.20
N ARG A 6 -16.23 -15.63 9.77
CA ARG A 6 -14.79 -15.36 9.63
C ARG A 6 -13.93 -16.16 10.59
N ALA A 7 -12.69 -16.44 10.18
CA ALA A 7 -11.55 -16.69 11.06
C ALA A 7 -10.36 -15.82 10.64
N LEU A 8 -9.66 -15.23 11.61
CA LEU A 8 -8.43 -14.45 11.37
C LEU A 8 -7.21 -15.38 11.41
N LEU A 9 -6.46 -15.43 10.32
CA LEU A 9 -5.21 -16.16 10.19
C LEU A 9 -4.03 -15.20 10.34
N VAL A 10 -3.28 -15.32 11.43
CA VAL A 10 -2.08 -14.55 11.73
C VAL A 10 -0.85 -15.38 11.32
N ILE A 11 -0.35 -15.13 10.11
CA ILE A 11 0.64 -16.00 9.46
C ILE A 11 2.07 -15.52 9.76
N ASP A 12 2.86 -16.38 10.39
CA ASP A 12 4.31 -16.29 10.54
C ASP A 12 4.82 -14.92 11.06
N VAL A 13 4.09 -14.30 11.99
CA VAL A 13 4.54 -13.05 12.64
C VAL A 13 5.61 -13.39 13.68
N GLN A 14 6.80 -13.74 13.19
CA GLN A 14 7.96 -14.23 13.93
C GLN A 14 9.13 -13.25 13.83
N ASN A 15 10.02 -13.28 14.81
CA ASN A 15 11.17 -12.36 14.94
C ASN A 15 12.12 -12.38 13.74
N GLU A 16 12.15 -13.47 12.95
CA GLU A 16 12.91 -13.58 11.70
C GLU A 16 12.63 -12.42 10.72
N TYR A 17 11.38 -11.95 10.70
CA TYR A 17 10.92 -10.84 9.86
C TYR A 17 11.26 -9.44 10.39
N PHE A 18 11.78 -9.34 11.62
CA PHE A 18 12.04 -8.07 12.31
C PHE A 18 13.51 -7.90 12.64
N THR A 19 14.08 -8.84 13.40
CA THR A 19 15.46 -8.80 13.89
C THR A 19 16.37 -9.77 13.12
N GLY A 20 15.78 -10.81 12.51
CA GLY A 20 16.49 -11.82 11.72
C GLY A 20 16.93 -11.38 10.34
N GLN A 21 17.13 -12.37 9.47
CA GLN A 21 17.71 -12.22 8.13
C GLN A 21 16.68 -11.86 7.05
N LEU A 22 15.40 -12.19 7.27
CA LEU A 22 14.33 -12.01 6.28
C LEU A 22 13.48 -10.78 6.57
N ARG A 23 14.09 -9.62 6.78
CA ARG A 23 13.36 -8.42 7.22
C ARG A 23 12.34 -7.94 6.19
N ILE A 24 11.10 -7.72 6.64
CA ILE A 24 10.05 -7.12 5.82
C ILE A 24 10.40 -5.66 5.53
N ALA A 25 10.27 -5.27 4.26
CA ALA A 25 10.63 -3.94 3.79
C ALA A 25 9.43 -3.12 3.30
N HIS A 26 8.32 -3.76 2.86
CA HIS A 26 7.13 -3.04 2.44
C HIS A 26 5.82 -3.83 2.64
N PRO A 27 4.76 -3.22 3.19
CA PRO A 27 4.80 -2.01 4.03
C PRO A 27 5.82 -2.16 5.17
N PRO A 28 6.41 -1.06 5.69
CA PRO A 28 7.37 -1.16 6.77
C PRO A 28 6.71 -1.81 8.01
N VAL A 29 7.47 -2.62 8.75
CA VAL A 29 6.96 -3.34 9.94
C VAL A 29 6.40 -2.41 11.02
N SER A 30 6.88 -1.16 11.07
CA SER A 30 6.35 -0.12 11.95
C SER A 30 4.91 0.30 11.62
N ALA A 31 4.45 0.03 10.39
CA ALA A 31 3.07 0.26 9.96
C ALA A 31 2.24 -1.04 10.01
N SER A 32 2.80 -2.17 9.55
CA SER A 32 2.02 -3.42 9.44
C SER A 32 1.80 -4.13 10.77
N LEU A 33 2.78 -4.16 11.68
CA LEU A 33 2.62 -4.81 12.98
C LEU A 33 1.49 -4.18 13.85
N PRO A 34 1.39 -2.84 13.99
CA PRO A 34 0.26 -2.24 14.70
C PRO A 34 -1.10 -2.62 14.10
N ASN A 35 -1.19 -2.76 12.78
CA ASN A 35 -2.42 -3.18 12.11
C ASN A 35 -2.74 -4.66 12.32
N ILE A 36 -1.72 -5.55 12.30
CA ILE A 36 -1.88 -6.97 12.69
C ILE A 36 -2.47 -7.05 14.11
N VAL A 37 -1.90 -6.29 15.04
CA VAL A 37 -2.37 -6.22 16.43
C VAL A 37 -3.82 -5.74 16.51
N ARG A 38 -4.15 -4.64 15.81
CA ARG A 38 -5.53 -4.12 15.75
C ARG A 38 -6.51 -5.15 15.19
N ALA A 39 -6.12 -5.90 14.16
CA ALA A 39 -6.95 -6.95 13.59
C ALA A 39 -7.20 -8.08 14.59
N ILE A 40 -6.18 -8.53 15.33
CA ILE A 40 -6.32 -9.54 16.40
C ILE A 40 -7.28 -9.03 17.48
N ASP A 41 -7.06 -7.82 17.98
CA ASP A 41 -7.86 -7.26 19.07
C ASP A 41 -9.33 -7.06 18.64
N ALA A 42 -9.56 -6.60 17.40
CA ALA A 42 -10.91 -6.46 16.83
C ALA A 42 -11.59 -7.80 16.57
N ALA A 43 -10.86 -8.81 16.07
CA ALA A 43 -11.38 -10.16 15.87
C ALA A 43 -11.93 -10.71 17.19
N ARG A 44 -11.13 -10.63 18.26
CA ARG A 44 -11.52 -11.13 19.58
C ARG A 44 -12.71 -10.37 20.16
N ALA A 45 -12.74 -9.05 20.01
CA ALA A 45 -13.87 -8.24 20.47
C ALA A 45 -15.20 -8.61 19.79
N GLN A 46 -15.15 -9.16 18.57
CA GLN A 46 -16.32 -9.57 17.78
C GLN A 46 -16.54 -11.09 17.79
N GLY A 47 -15.80 -11.84 18.61
CA GLY A 47 -15.92 -13.30 18.68
C GLY A 47 -15.45 -14.04 17.42
N VAL A 48 -14.66 -13.39 16.56
CA VAL A 48 -14.01 -14.03 15.41
C VAL A 48 -12.83 -14.85 15.92
N PRO A 49 -12.77 -16.16 15.62
CA PRO A 49 -11.66 -17.00 16.07
C PRO A 49 -10.33 -16.55 15.45
N VAL A 50 -9.28 -16.53 16.27
CA VAL A 50 -7.91 -16.17 15.87
C VAL A 50 -7.04 -17.42 15.82
N VAL A 51 -6.50 -17.71 14.64
CA VAL A 51 -5.53 -18.79 14.39
C VAL A 51 -4.15 -18.17 14.21
N VAL A 52 -3.22 -18.53 15.08
CA VAL A 52 -1.81 -18.14 14.91
C VAL A 52 -1.07 -19.27 14.22
N VAL A 53 -0.31 -18.92 13.19
CA VAL A 53 0.52 -19.86 12.44
C VAL A 53 1.98 -19.48 12.62
N GLN A 54 2.82 -20.49 12.86
CA GLN A 54 4.25 -20.31 13.06
C GLN A 54 5.02 -21.25 12.13
N HIS A 55 5.85 -20.69 11.26
CA HIS A 55 6.72 -21.46 10.39
C HIS A 55 7.85 -22.09 11.21
N THR A 56 8.14 -23.36 10.95
CA THR A 56 9.21 -24.08 11.63
C THR A 56 10.05 -24.85 10.61
N MET A 57 11.35 -24.78 10.80
CA MET A 57 12.35 -25.57 10.10
C MET A 57 13.22 -26.30 11.11
N ALA A 58 14.00 -27.28 10.64
CA ALA A 58 14.94 -28.02 11.49
C ALA A 58 15.91 -27.06 12.22
N ALA A 59 16.42 -27.47 13.39
CA ALA A 59 17.20 -26.61 14.28
C ALA A 59 18.51 -26.10 13.64
N GLU A 60 19.01 -26.78 12.61
CA GLU A 60 20.18 -26.40 11.83
C GLU A 60 19.89 -25.45 10.65
N ALA A 61 18.61 -25.12 10.41
CA ALA A 61 18.23 -24.25 9.31
C ALA A 61 18.77 -22.81 9.49
N PRO A 62 19.10 -22.10 8.40
CA PRO A 62 19.64 -20.74 8.50
C PRO A 62 18.60 -19.70 8.96
N VAL A 63 17.31 -20.00 8.80
CA VAL A 63 16.19 -19.13 9.16
C VAL A 63 15.05 -20.00 9.70
N PHE A 64 14.24 -19.46 10.60
CA PHE A 64 13.12 -20.19 11.23
C PHE A 64 13.52 -21.53 11.89
N ALA A 65 14.78 -21.65 12.35
CA ALA A 65 15.26 -22.83 13.06
C ALA A 65 14.54 -23.00 14.41
N ASP A 66 13.91 -24.15 14.60
CA ASP A 66 13.21 -24.46 15.85
C ASP A 66 14.11 -24.24 17.09
N GLY A 67 13.56 -23.52 18.07
CA GLY A 67 14.27 -23.13 19.30
C GLY A 67 15.17 -21.89 19.20
N SER A 68 15.32 -21.25 18.03
CA SER A 68 16.08 -20.00 17.92
C SER A 68 15.27 -18.76 18.36
N ASP A 69 15.96 -17.68 18.72
CA ASP A 69 15.32 -16.40 19.07
C ASP A 69 14.54 -15.79 17.89
N THR A 70 15.02 -16.00 16.66
CA THR A 70 14.35 -15.49 15.44
C THR A 70 13.14 -16.35 15.05
N TRP A 71 13.09 -17.62 15.47
CA TRP A 71 11.94 -18.49 15.28
C TRP A 71 10.76 -18.14 16.19
N ALA A 72 10.99 -17.54 17.35
CA ALA A 72 9.91 -17.15 18.24
C ALA A 72 8.92 -16.19 17.57
N LEU A 73 7.64 -16.33 17.91
CA LEU A 73 6.61 -15.34 17.56
C LEU A 73 7.01 -13.96 18.08
N HIS A 74 6.66 -12.91 17.34
CA HIS A 74 6.84 -11.54 17.79
C HIS A 74 6.10 -11.32 19.13
N PRO A 75 6.69 -10.63 20.12
CA PRO A 75 6.11 -10.48 21.45
C PRO A 75 4.66 -9.97 21.45
N ASP A 76 4.34 -9.02 20.57
CA ASP A 76 2.97 -8.50 20.45
C ASP A 76 1.95 -9.54 20.00
N VAL A 77 2.35 -10.54 19.21
CA VAL A 77 1.45 -11.65 18.84
C VAL A 77 1.48 -12.73 19.92
N ALA A 78 2.66 -13.03 20.48
CA ALA A 78 2.83 -14.07 21.50
C ALA A 78 2.05 -13.77 22.80
N ALA A 79 1.96 -12.50 23.19
CA ALA A 79 1.26 -12.08 24.40
C ALA A 79 -0.28 -12.08 24.26
N ARG A 80 -0.80 -12.23 23.03
CA ARG A 80 -2.24 -12.21 22.75
C ARG A 80 -2.82 -13.62 22.74
N PRO A 81 -4.06 -13.82 23.25
CA PRO A 81 -4.68 -15.14 23.22
C PRO A 81 -5.09 -15.52 21.80
N ARG A 82 -5.14 -16.83 21.57
CA ARG A 82 -5.44 -17.46 20.28
C ARG A 82 -6.34 -18.67 20.50
N ASP A 83 -7.23 -18.92 19.55
CA ASP A 83 -8.17 -20.06 19.57
C ASP A 83 -7.54 -21.32 18.97
N HIS A 84 -6.53 -21.13 18.12
CA HIS A 84 -5.72 -22.21 17.57
C HIS A 84 -4.28 -21.76 17.35
N HIS A 85 -3.35 -22.71 17.44
CA HIS A 85 -1.94 -22.50 17.13
C HIS A 85 -1.43 -23.72 16.38
N LEU A 86 -0.86 -23.49 15.20
CA LEU A 86 -0.29 -24.57 14.41
C LEU A 86 1.12 -24.21 13.93
N LEU A 87 1.93 -25.26 13.81
CA LEU A 87 3.25 -25.19 13.19
C LEU A 87 3.14 -25.64 11.73
N LYS A 88 3.88 -25.01 10.84
CA LYS A 88 3.96 -25.42 9.43
C LYS A 88 5.40 -25.45 8.91
N ALA A 89 5.71 -26.45 8.08
CA ALA A 89 6.98 -26.56 7.36
C ALA A 89 6.84 -26.24 5.86
N HIS A 90 5.63 -25.92 5.39
CA HIS A 90 5.36 -25.51 4.01
C HIS A 90 4.89 -24.04 3.94
N PRO A 91 4.94 -23.40 2.75
CA PRO A 91 4.40 -22.06 2.58
C PRO A 91 2.91 -21.95 2.93
N SER A 92 2.07 -22.84 2.38
CA SER A 92 0.64 -22.88 2.70
C SER A 92 0.39 -23.32 4.14
N VAL A 93 -0.55 -22.63 4.81
CA VAL A 93 -1.01 -22.97 6.16
C VAL A 93 -1.91 -24.22 6.22
N PHE A 94 -2.34 -24.76 5.08
CA PHE A 94 -3.21 -25.94 5.00
C PHE A 94 -2.44 -27.24 4.77
N THR A 95 -1.31 -27.17 4.05
CA THR A 95 -0.54 -28.36 3.68
C THR A 95 0.08 -29.01 4.92
N ALA A 96 -0.30 -30.27 5.17
CA ALA A 96 0.16 -31.05 6.32
C ALA A 96 -0.18 -30.41 7.68
N THR A 97 -1.31 -29.71 7.79
CA THR A 97 -1.84 -29.16 9.04
C THR A 97 -3.28 -29.61 9.27
N ASP A 98 -3.82 -29.33 10.46
CA ASP A 98 -5.22 -29.61 10.83
C ASP A 98 -6.19 -28.46 10.47
N LEU A 99 -5.70 -27.37 9.88
CA LEU A 99 -6.45 -26.11 9.74
C LEU A 99 -7.77 -26.30 8.99
N ALA A 100 -7.78 -27.04 7.88
CA ALA A 100 -8.99 -27.25 7.09
C ALA A 100 -10.10 -27.93 7.90
N ALA A 101 -9.75 -28.97 8.68
CA ALA A 101 -10.70 -29.65 9.55
C ALA A 101 -11.15 -28.76 10.69
N TRP A 102 -10.23 -27.97 11.25
CA TRP A 102 -10.51 -27.03 12.34
C TRP A 102 -11.50 -25.93 11.93
N LEU A 103 -11.34 -25.37 10.72
CA LEU A 103 -12.23 -24.37 10.13
C LEU A 103 -13.62 -24.97 9.83
N ALA A 104 -13.66 -26.16 9.22
CA ALA A 104 -14.90 -26.85 8.88
C ALA A 104 -15.73 -27.18 10.12
N ALA A 105 -15.10 -27.62 11.22
CA ALA A 105 -15.77 -27.92 12.48
C ALA A 105 -16.44 -26.69 13.15
N ARG A 106 -16.15 -25.48 12.66
CA ARG A 106 -16.70 -24.21 13.15
C ARG A 106 -17.56 -23.50 12.10
N ASP A 107 -17.89 -24.20 11.01
CA ASP A 107 -18.55 -23.68 9.81
C ASP A 107 -17.98 -22.33 9.35
N ILE A 108 -16.65 -22.18 9.38
CA ILE A 108 -15.99 -21.00 8.83
C ILE A 108 -16.10 -21.04 7.30
N ASP A 109 -16.65 -19.98 6.72
CA ASP A 109 -16.76 -19.80 5.26
C ASP A 109 -15.77 -18.76 4.71
N THR A 110 -15.21 -17.94 5.59
CA THR A 110 -14.34 -16.80 5.22
C THR A 110 -13.08 -16.81 6.07
N VAL A 111 -11.91 -16.69 5.43
CA VAL A 111 -10.62 -16.51 6.12
C VAL A 111 -10.05 -15.13 5.84
N THR A 112 -9.66 -14.42 6.89
CA THR A 112 -8.96 -13.14 6.80
C THR A 112 -7.48 -13.36 7.07
N VAL A 113 -6.60 -13.00 6.13
CA VAL A 113 -5.16 -13.23 6.19
C VAL A 113 -4.41 -11.95 6.56
N VAL A 114 -3.55 -12.07 7.58
CA VAL A 114 -2.57 -11.07 7.99
C VAL A 114 -1.20 -11.73 8.23
N GLY A 115 -0.14 -10.95 8.34
CA GLY A 115 1.21 -11.44 8.57
C GLY A 115 2.03 -11.62 7.30
N TYR A 116 2.98 -12.55 7.29
CA TYR A 116 4.09 -12.55 6.34
C TYR A 116 4.38 -13.93 5.72
N MET A 117 4.91 -14.01 4.50
CA MET A 117 5.07 -12.94 3.49
C MET A 117 3.91 -12.94 2.51
N THR A 118 3.55 -11.76 2.01
CA THR A 118 2.49 -11.51 1.02
C THR A 118 2.59 -12.47 -0.16
N HIS A 119 3.78 -12.57 -0.76
CA HIS A 119 4.03 -13.33 -1.99
C HIS A 119 4.41 -14.80 -1.78
N ASN A 120 4.56 -15.26 -0.54
CA ASN A 120 5.01 -16.63 -0.25
C ASN A 120 4.00 -17.39 0.62
N CYS A 121 4.05 -17.18 1.94
CA CYS A 121 3.19 -17.91 2.89
C CYS A 121 1.73 -17.46 2.73
N ASN A 122 1.49 -16.16 2.66
CA ASN A 122 0.14 -15.62 2.46
C ASN A 122 -0.39 -16.03 1.08
N ALA A 123 0.36 -15.81 0.00
CA ALA A 123 -0.07 -16.19 -1.36
C ALA A 123 -0.45 -17.66 -1.48
N SER A 124 0.41 -18.57 -1.00
CA SER A 124 0.14 -20.00 -1.05
C SER A 124 -1.15 -20.36 -0.30
N SER A 125 -1.37 -19.73 0.85
CA SER A 125 -2.54 -19.94 1.70
C SER A 125 -3.81 -19.34 1.09
N VAL A 126 -3.72 -18.14 0.50
CA VAL A 126 -4.82 -17.45 -0.20
C VAL A 126 -5.29 -18.30 -1.38
N PHE A 127 -4.36 -18.75 -2.23
CA PHE A 127 -4.70 -19.58 -3.37
C PHE A 127 -5.31 -20.91 -2.93
N GLU A 128 -4.74 -21.58 -1.93
CA GLU A 128 -5.29 -22.84 -1.46
C GLU A 128 -6.67 -22.67 -0.80
N ALA A 129 -6.87 -21.64 0.02
CA ALA A 129 -8.17 -21.32 0.62
C ALA A 129 -9.24 -21.09 -0.45
N PHE A 130 -8.92 -20.31 -1.50
CA PHE A 130 -9.80 -20.08 -2.63
C PHE A 130 -10.19 -21.38 -3.34
N HIS A 131 -9.21 -22.25 -3.66
CA HIS A 131 -9.48 -23.54 -4.30
C HIS A 131 -10.24 -24.53 -3.40
N ARG A 132 -10.19 -24.33 -2.08
CA ARG A 132 -11.00 -25.07 -1.10
C ARG A 132 -12.43 -24.53 -0.98
N GLY A 133 -12.77 -23.46 -1.70
CA GLY A 133 -14.11 -22.85 -1.72
C GLY A 133 -14.36 -21.88 -0.57
N LEU A 134 -13.33 -21.44 0.15
CA LEU A 134 -13.46 -20.38 1.15
C LEU A 134 -13.45 -19.01 0.48
N HIS A 135 -14.21 -18.07 1.04
CA HIS A 135 -13.99 -16.66 0.78
C HIS A 135 -12.70 -16.21 1.47
N VAL A 136 -11.93 -15.36 0.81
CA VAL A 136 -10.64 -14.89 1.33
C VAL A 136 -10.64 -13.38 1.42
N GLU A 137 -10.15 -12.86 2.54
CA GLU A 137 -9.87 -11.46 2.77
C GLU A 137 -8.37 -11.33 3.07
N VAL A 138 -7.71 -10.30 2.55
CA VAL A 138 -6.30 -10.01 2.86
C VAL A 138 -6.21 -8.57 3.33
N LEU A 139 -5.62 -8.35 4.50
CA LEU A 139 -5.36 -7.00 4.97
C LEU A 139 -4.01 -6.55 4.43
N GLY A 140 -4.02 -5.74 3.37
CA GLY A 140 -2.81 -5.31 2.67
C GLY A 140 -1.86 -4.54 3.60
N ASP A 141 -2.43 -3.67 4.45
CA ASP A 141 -1.71 -2.88 5.44
C ASP A 141 -1.33 -3.63 6.72
N ALA A 142 -1.72 -4.90 6.85
CA ALA A 142 -1.31 -5.83 7.91
C ALA A 142 -0.61 -7.08 7.33
N SER A 143 -0.07 -6.94 6.12
CA SER A 143 0.78 -7.91 5.46
C SER A 143 2.10 -7.24 5.05
N GLY A 144 3.02 -7.98 4.44
CA GLY A 144 4.25 -7.38 3.94
C GLY A 144 5.11 -8.31 3.09
N ALA A 145 6.07 -7.73 2.39
CA ALA A 145 7.04 -8.40 1.54
C ALA A 145 8.46 -7.85 1.77
N LEU A 146 9.43 -8.53 1.15
CA LEU A 146 10.84 -8.15 1.12
C LEU A 146 11.34 -8.26 -0.34
N PRO A 147 12.44 -7.58 -0.73
CA PRO A 147 12.90 -7.58 -2.12
C PRO A 147 13.58 -8.90 -2.49
N TYR A 148 13.55 -9.26 -3.77
CA TYR A 148 14.32 -10.39 -4.29
C TYR A 148 15.16 -9.99 -5.50
N ALA A 149 16.32 -10.63 -5.63
CA ALA A 149 17.12 -10.65 -6.85
C ALA A 149 17.66 -12.08 -7.05
N ASN A 150 17.44 -12.64 -8.24
CA ASN A 150 17.93 -13.97 -8.62
C ASN A 150 18.07 -14.06 -10.15
N ALA A 151 18.26 -15.27 -10.70
CA ALA A 151 18.46 -15.47 -12.13
C ALA A 151 17.29 -15.00 -13.02
N ALA A 152 16.08 -14.85 -12.49
CA ALA A 152 14.91 -14.37 -13.23
C ALA A 152 14.79 -12.83 -13.26
N GLY A 153 15.59 -12.11 -12.46
CA GLY A 153 15.57 -10.66 -12.37
C GLY A 153 15.55 -10.15 -10.93
N GLN A 154 15.09 -8.91 -10.76
CA GLN A 154 14.96 -8.27 -9.45
C GLN A 154 13.59 -7.59 -9.33
N ALA A 155 13.06 -7.55 -8.11
CA ALA A 155 11.86 -6.82 -7.77
C ALA A 155 11.97 -6.27 -6.34
N SER A 156 11.55 -5.02 -6.16
CA SER A 156 11.47 -4.39 -4.85
C SER A 156 10.34 -5.00 -4.01
N ALA A 157 10.41 -4.80 -2.69
CA ALA A 157 9.35 -5.23 -1.78
C ALA A 157 8.00 -4.57 -2.09
N GLU A 158 8.02 -3.30 -2.50
CA GLU A 158 6.82 -2.57 -2.92
C GLU A 158 6.17 -3.23 -4.13
N GLU A 159 6.95 -3.49 -5.20
CA GLU A 159 6.44 -4.10 -6.42
C GLU A 159 5.86 -5.48 -6.12
N ILE A 160 6.56 -6.30 -5.35
CA ILE A 160 6.11 -7.63 -4.96
C ILE A 160 4.78 -7.53 -4.19
N HIS A 161 4.72 -6.70 -3.15
CA HIS A 161 3.51 -6.56 -2.33
C HIS A 161 2.33 -6.02 -3.13
N ARG A 162 2.54 -4.97 -3.95
CA ARG A 162 1.52 -4.35 -4.78
C ARG A 162 1.00 -5.30 -5.86
N ILE A 163 1.89 -5.99 -6.59
CA ILE A 163 1.50 -6.94 -7.65
C ILE A 163 0.63 -8.06 -7.06
N PHE A 164 1.06 -8.68 -5.97
CA PHE A 164 0.26 -9.73 -5.33
C PHE A 164 -1.06 -9.19 -4.79
N SER A 165 -1.09 -7.98 -4.22
CA SER A 165 -2.33 -7.35 -3.77
C SER A 165 -3.32 -7.12 -4.92
N VAL A 166 -2.85 -6.61 -6.06
CA VAL A 166 -3.69 -6.42 -7.26
C VAL A 166 -4.19 -7.76 -7.81
N VAL A 167 -3.31 -8.77 -7.89
CA VAL A 167 -3.67 -10.11 -8.38
C VAL A 167 -4.68 -10.78 -7.46
N PHE A 168 -4.46 -10.75 -6.14
CA PHE A 168 -5.42 -11.25 -5.16
C PHE A 168 -6.76 -10.56 -5.33
N HIS A 169 -6.77 -9.23 -5.41
CA HIS A 169 -8.02 -8.48 -5.49
C HIS A 169 -8.81 -8.76 -6.77
N SER A 170 -8.12 -9.07 -7.86
CA SER A 170 -8.76 -9.37 -9.15
C SER A 170 -9.55 -10.68 -9.18
N ASN A 171 -9.33 -11.62 -8.25
CA ASN A 171 -9.95 -12.95 -8.35
C ASN A 171 -9.98 -13.77 -7.06
N PHE A 172 -8.95 -13.69 -6.22
CA PHE A 172 -8.72 -14.67 -5.16
C PHE A 172 -9.15 -14.21 -3.77
N ALA A 173 -9.08 -12.91 -3.48
CA ALA A 173 -9.39 -12.36 -2.17
C ALA A 173 -9.88 -10.90 -2.23
N ALA A 174 -10.72 -10.49 -1.28
CA ALA A 174 -10.95 -9.07 -1.05
C ALA A 174 -9.71 -8.48 -0.34
N VAL A 175 -8.96 -7.61 -1.02
CA VAL A 175 -7.80 -6.93 -0.44
C VAL A 175 -8.25 -5.56 0.06
N VAL A 176 -8.12 -5.32 1.35
CA VAL A 176 -8.61 -4.10 2.01
C VAL A 176 -7.63 -3.60 3.06
N SER A 177 -7.86 -2.38 3.58
CA SER A 177 -7.19 -1.92 4.79
C SER A 177 -7.77 -2.59 6.04
N THR A 178 -6.98 -2.63 7.10
CA THR A 178 -7.41 -3.12 8.42
C THR A 178 -8.59 -2.33 8.95
N GLU A 179 -8.61 -1.01 8.72
CA GLU A 179 -9.74 -0.15 9.10
C GLU A 179 -11.04 -0.55 8.40
N ALA A 180 -11.00 -0.72 7.07
CA ALA A 180 -12.17 -1.12 6.30
C ALA A 180 -12.68 -2.51 6.70
N TRP A 181 -11.77 -3.44 7.00
CA TRP A 181 -12.13 -4.74 7.52
C TRP A 181 -12.81 -4.68 8.89
N ILE A 182 -12.29 -3.89 9.83
CA ILE A 182 -12.93 -3.70 11.15
C ILE A 182 -14.33 -3.11 11.00
N ALA A 183 -14.52 -2.13 10.10
CA ALA A 183 -15.82 -1.55 9.83
C ALA A 183 -16.80 -2.60 9.24
N ALA A 184 -16.36 -3.40 8.26
CA ALA A 184 -17.16 -4.47 7.67
C ALA A 184 -17.49 -5.56 8.70
N LEU A 185 -16.57 -5.89 9.59
CA LEU A 185 -16.76 -6.84 10.67
C LEU A 185 -17.86 -6.37 11.63
N GLN A 186 -17.79 -5.11 12.09
CA GLN A 186 -18.80 -4.51 12.97
C GLN A 186 -20.18 -4.42 12.31
N ALA A 187 -20.22 -4.20 10.99
CA ALA A 187 -21.45 -4.14 10.21
C ALA A 187 -21.99 -5.51 9.77
N GLY A 188 -21.26 -6.61 10.03
CA GLY A 188 -21.61 -7.94 9.53
C GLY A 188 -21.60 -8.05 8.00
N GLN A 189 -20.85 -7.18 7.31
CA GLN A 189 -20.84 -7.07 5.85
C GLN A 189 -19.76 -7.95 5.24
N ALA A 190 -20.08 -8.58 4.10
CA ALA A 190 -19.09 -9.30 3.30
C ALA A 190 -18.24 -8.32 2.49
N LEU A 191 -16.92 -8.51 2.51
CA LEU A 191 -16.02 -7.83 1.58
C LEU A 191 -15.97 -8.63 0.28
N GLN A 192 -15.95 -7.93 -0.84
CA GLN A 192 -15.95 -8.55 -2.16
C GLN A 192 -14.61 -8.30 -2.86
N PRO A 193 -14.01 -9.32 -3.50
CA PRO A 193 -12.98 -9.07 -4.47
C PRO A 193 -13.55 -8.32 -5.67
N ASP A 194 -12.65 -7.79 -6.48
CA ASP A 194 -12.94 -7.34 -7.82
C ASP A 194 -13.11 -8.55 -8.76
N ASN A 195 -13.05 -8.33 -10.08
CA ASN A 195 -12.99 -9.42 -11.04
C ASN A 195 -11.95 -9.16 -12.14
N VAL A 196 -11.41 -10.24 -12.70
CA VAL A 196 -10.34 -10.23 -13.71
C VAL A 196 -10.66 -9.33 -14.89
N LEU A 197 -11.88 -9.41 -15.42
CA LEU A 197 -12.28 -8.63 -16.60
C LEU A 197 -12.31 -7.13 -16.29
N SER A 198 -12.95 -6.72 -15.20
CA SER A 198 -13.02 -5.31 -14.83
C SER A 198 -11.67 -4.74 -14.44
N SER A 199 -10.84 -5.50 -13.72
CA SER A 199 -9.46 -5.10 -13.38
C SER A 199 -8.65 -4.86 -14.66
N HIS A 200 -8.75 -5.77 -15.64
CA HIS A 200 -8.09 -5.62 -16.94
C HIS A 200 -8.61 -4.43 -17.74
N GLN A 201 -9.94 -4.23 -17.81
CA GLN A 201 -10.55 -3.12 -18.54
C GLN A 201 -10.13 -1.76 -17.99
N ARG A 202 -10.10 -1.60 -16.65
CA ARG A 202 -9.61 -0.37 -16.02
C ARG A 202 -8.14 -0.12 -16.31
N ALA A 203 -7.31 -1.16 -16.25
CA ALA A 203 -5.90 -1.04 -16.61
C ALA A 203 -5.74 -0.59 -18.07
N ARG A 204 -6.48 -1.19 -19.02
CA ARG A 204 -6.44 -0.80 -20.43
C ARG A 204 -6.92 0.62 -20.69
N ALA A 205 -7.99 1.04 -20.03
CA ALA A 205 -8.49 2.41 -20.14
C ALA A 205 -7.45 3.43 -19.65
N ALA A 206 -6.70 3.09 -18.60
CA ALA A 206 -5.61 3.92 -18.09
C ALA A 206 -4.38 3.94 -19.03
N THR A 207 -4.16 2.90 -19.83
CA THR A 207 -3.01 2.78 -20.76
C THR A 207 -3.33 3.16 -22.21
N THR A 208 -4.55 3.60 -22.52
CA THR A 208 -4.86 4.11 -23.87
C THR A 208 -3.98 5.34 -24.10
N GLU A 209 -3.00 5.24 -25.00
CA GLU A 209 -2.13 6.38 -25.30
C GLU A 209 -2.99 7.55 -25.76
N PRO A 210 -2.86 8.73 -25.13
CA PRO A 210 -3.61 9.89 -25.56
C PRO A 210 -3.19 10.22 -27.00
N THR A 211 -4.19 10.48 -27.85
CA THR A 211 -3.95 11.13 -29.15
C THR A 211 -3.08 12.37 -28.91
N PRO A 212 -2.06 12.67 -29.76
CA PRO A 212 -1.26 13.86 -29.59
C PRO A 212 -2.13 15.12 -29.45
N THR A 213 -2.07 15.75 -28.28
CA THR A 213 -2.82 16.99 -27.99
C THR A 213 -1.86 18.18 -27.94
N VAL A 214 -2.27 19.31 -28.50
CA VAL A 214 -1.57 20.59 -28.32
C VAL A 214 -2.27 21.36 -27.22
N ILE A 215 -1.60 21.55 -26.08
CA ILE A 215 -2.10 22.38 -24.97
C ILE A 215 -1.57 23.80 -25.15
N ARG A 216 -2.48 24.77 -25.19
CA ARG A 216 -2.17 26.20 -25.19
C ARG A 216 -2.41 26.73 -23.78
N SER A 217 -1.35 27.11 -23.07
CA SER A 217 -1.43 27.56 -21.67
C SER A 217 -2.50 28.64 -21.45
N ARG A 218 -2.54 29.63 -22.34
CA ARG A 218 -3.51 30.75 -22.33
C ARG A 218 -4.99 30.34 -22.42
N ASP A 219 -5.28 29.16 -22.99
CA ASP A 219 -6.66 28.71 -23.18
C ASP A 219 -7.22 28.03 -21.92
N PHE A 220 -6.35 27.63 -20.98
CA PHE A 220 -6.76 27.04 -19.73
C PHE A 220 -7.09 28.11 -18.69
N THR A 221 -8.30 28.07 -18.14
CA THR A 221 -8.72 28.90 -17.00
C THR A 221 -9.45 27.98 -16.03
N GLY A 222 -8.93 27.86 -14.82
CA GLY A 222 -9.55 27.07 -13.76
C GLY A 222 -10.84 27.71 -13.26
N THR A 223 -11.71 26.88 -12.70
CA THR A 223 -12.89 27.31 -11.93
C THR A 223 -12.52 27.80 -10.53
N ARG A 224 -11.33 27.43 -10.04
CA ARG A 224 -10.75 27.89 -8.76
C ARG A 224 -9.24 28.06 -8.87
N ALA A 225 -8.68 28.89 -7.98
CA ALA A 225 -7.23 29.06 -7.88
C ALA A 225 -6.52 27.72 -7.64
N TRP A 226 -5.39 27.53 -8.32
CA TRP A 226 -4.55 26.33 -8.32
C TRP A 226 -5.20 25.07 -8.86
N GLU A 227 -6.32 25.19 -9.58
CA GLU A 227 -6.87 24.08 -10.34
C GLU A 227 -5.86 23.61 -11.40
N ALA A 228 -5.70 22.29 -11.48
CA ALA A 228 -4.72 21.64 -12.33
C ALA A 228 -5.40 20.92 -13.48
N LEU A 229 -4.92 21.16 -14.69
CA LEU A 229 -5.15 20.30 -15.85
C LEU A 229 -4.03 19.25 -15.91
N PRO A 230 -4.33 17.96 -15.71
CA PRO A 230 -3.35 16.89 -15.88
C PRO A 230 -2.90 16.80 -17.34
N ILE A 231 -1.59 16.76 -17.58
CA ILE A 231 -1.01 16.65 -18.92
C ILE A 231 -0.51 15.23 -19.17
N ALA A 232 0.38 14.75 -18.29
CA ALA A 232 1.01 13.45 -18.46
C ALA A 232 1.48 12.90 -17.12
N ARG A 233 1.72 11.58 -17.10
CA ARG A 233 2.42 10.87 -16.04
C ARG A 233 3.58 10.13 -16.66
N LEU A 234 4.79 10.43 -16.20
CA LEU A 234 6.03 9.88 -16.70
C LEU A 234 6.74 9.18 -15.55
N ASP A 235 6.67 7.85 -15.48
CA ASP A 235 7.38 7.03 -14.47
C ASP A 235 7.25 7.54 -13.02
N GLY A 236 6.02 7.88 -12.60
CA GLY A 236 5.73 8.39 -11.25
C GLY A 236 5.97 9.89 -11.07
N VAL A 237 6.30 10.62 -12.14
CA VAL A 237 6.35 12.09 -12.20
C VAL A 237 5.07 12.61 -12.84
N GLY A 238 4.33 13.44 -12.11
CA GLY A 238 3.16 14.14 -12.62
C GLY A 238 3.57 15.42 -13.35
N VAL A 239 2.94 15.65 -14.51
CA VAL A 239 3.07 16.91 -15.27
C VAL A 239 1.70 17.56 -15.34
N ARG A 240 1.58 18.76 -14.77
CA ARG A 240 0.29 19.45 -14.61
C ARG A 240 0.39 20.91 -14.99
N LEU A 241 -0.64 21.44 -15.66
CA LEU A 241 -0.79 22.88 -15.89
C LEU A 241 -1.77 23.44 -14.87
N HIS A 242 -1.28 24.31 -13.99
CA HIS A 242 -2.10 25.00 -13.02
C HIS A 242 -2.57 26.35 -13.56
N TRP A 243 -3.79 26.74 -13.20
CA TRP A 243 -4.29 28.10 -13.34
C TRP A 243 -4.48 28.71 -11.96
N THR A 244 -4.07 29.96 -11.78
CA THR A 244 -4.31 30.68 -10.54
C THR A 244 -4.33 32.19 -10.72
N ASP A 245 -5.13 32.86 -9.91
CA ASP A 245 -5.17 34.30 -9.71
C ASP A 245 -4.97 34.68 -8.22
N GLN A 246 -4.68 33.70 -7.37
CA GLN A 246 -4.45 33.87 -5.94
C GLN A 246 -3.13 33.21 -5.49
N PRO A 247 -2.48 33.73 -4.43
CA PRO A 247 -1.34 33.06 -3.80
C PRO A 247 -1.62 31.60 -3.44
N TYR A 248 -0.59 30.75 -3.50
CA TYR A 248 -0.66 29.43 -2.89
C TYR A 248 -0.44 29.52 -1.38
N VAL A 249 -0.44 28.37 -0.70
CA VAL A 249 0.00 28.27 0.70
C VAL A 249 1.50 28.04 0.76
N TRP A 250 2.13 28.56 1.82
CA TRP A 250 3.50 28.17 2.15
C TRP A 250 3.55 26.68 2.43
N HIS A 251 4.49 25.99 1.79
CA HIS A 251 4.71 24.56 1.95
C HIS A 251 6.20 24.24 1.83
N VAL A 252 6.56 23.04 2.30
CA VAL A 252 7.91 22.49 2.23
C VAL A 252 7.85 21.25 1.37
N ASN A 253 8.66 21.22 0.32
CA ASN A 253 8.61 20.13 -0.64
C ASN A 253 9.17 18.84 -0.03
N ASP A 254 8.44 17.75 -0.18
CA ASP A 254 8.84 16.38 0.17
C ASP A 254 9.43 15.62 -1.04
N GLY A 255 9.74 16.35 -2.11
CA GLY A 255 10.42 15.90 -3.32
C GLY A 255 10.96 17.08 -4.14
N GLN A 256 11.54 16.79 -5.30
CA GLN A 256 11.95 17.84 -6.23
C GLN A 256 10.75 18.35 -7.03
N GLU A 257 10.71 19.66 -7.26
CA GLU A 257 9.66 20.30 -8.04
C GLU A 257 10.23 21.33 -9.02
N VAL A 258 9.67 21.33 -10.23
CA VAL A 258 10.00 22.31 -11.27
C VAL A 258 8.74 23.10 -11.63
N PHE A 259 8.84 24.41 -11.47
CA PHE A 259 7.84 25.41 -11.84
C PHE A 259 8.27 26.13 -13.11
N ALA A 260 7.48 26.07 -14.18
CA ALA A 260 7.70 26.89 -15.38
C ALA A 260 6.48 27.77 -15.64
N VAL A 261 6.70 29.10 -15.71
CA VAL A 261 5.61 30.04 -16.02
C VAL A 261 5.38 29.98 -17.53
N LEU A 262 4.20 29.52 -17.95
CA LEU A 262 3.84 29.40 -19.37
C LEU A 262 2.97 30.57 -19.87
N ASP A 263 2.33 31.30 -18.96
CA ASP A 263 1.52 32.49 -19.25
C ASP A 263 1.35 33.32 -17.95
N GLY A 264 1.34 34.65 -18.08
CA GLY A 264 1.26 35.57 -16.94
C GLY A 264 2.60 35.79 -16.24
N ARG A 265 2.55 36.21 -14.97
CA ARG A 265 3.71 36.51 -14.12
C ARG A 265 3.48 36.01 -12.71
N VAL A 266 4.52 35.49 -12.06
CA VAL A 266 4.44 34.97 -10.69
C VAL A 266 5.62 35.49 -9.90
N ARG A 267 5.36 36.11 -8.75
CA ARG A 267 6.41 36.38 -7.78
C ARG A 267 6.59 35.15 -6.92
N MET A 268 7.72 34.48 -7.03
CA MET A 268 8.08 33.35 -6.20
C MET A 268 8.79 33.84 -4.95
N HIS A 269 8.40 33.29 -3.80
CA HIS A 269 9.01 33.54 -2.49
C HIS A 269 9.56 32.22 -1.96
N TRP A 270 10.76 32.21 -1.39
CA TRP A 270 11.30 31.02 -0.70
C TRP A 270 12.14 31.42 0.49
N ARG A 271 12.34 30.51 1.45
CA ARG A 271 13.23 30.74 2.58
C ARG A 271 14.59 30.09 2.37
N GLN A 272 15.65 30.85 2.61
CA GLN A 272 17.02 30.38 2.59
C GLN A 272 17.78 31.03 3.74
N ASP A 273 18.46 30.23 4.56
CA ASP A 273 19.23 30.68 5.74
C ASP A 273 18.42 31.57 6.71
N GLY A 274 17.12 31.30 6.85
CA GLY A 274 16.21 32.05 7.71
C GLY A 274 15.76 33.41 7.14
N ALA A 275 16.17 33.76 5.92
CA ALA A 275 15.72 34.96 5.21
C ALA A 275 14.79 34.59 4.05
N GLU A 276 13.75 35.43 3.85
CA GLU A 276 12.88 35.32 2.69
C GLU A 276 13.55 35.94 1.46
N GLN A 277 13.61 35.16 0.39
CA GLN A 277 14.08 35.56 -0.93
C GLN A 277 12.89 35.66 -1.88
N THR A 278 12.99 36.55 -2.88
CA THR A 278 11.92 36.70 -3.87
C THR A 278 12.46 36.90 -5.27
N ALA A 279 11.77 36.34 -6.27
CA ALA A 279 12.04 36.58 -7.68
C ALA A 279 10.73 36.74 -8.45
N LEU A 280 10.67 37.71 -9.37
CA LEU A 280 9.56 37.81 -10.31
C LEU A 280 9.88 36.94 -11.53
N LEU A 281 9.06 35.92 -11.76
CA LEU A 281 9.11 35.03 -12.91
C LEU A 281 8.16 35.54 -13.99
N GLU A 282 8.66 35.63 -15.22
CA GLU A 282 7.89 35.93 -16.42
C GLU A 282 7.65 34.65 -17.24
N ALA A 283 6.77 34.74 -18.26
CA ALA A 283 6.53 33.63 -19.16
C ALA A 283 7.83 33.20 -19.87
N GLY A 284 8.20 31.93 -19.70
CA GLY A 284 9.47 31.36 -20.16
C GLY A 284 10.49 31.12 -19.04
N ASP A 285 10.29 31.70 -17.85
CA ASP A 285 11.16 31.47 -16.70
C ASP A 285 10.80 30.19 -15.95
N VAL A 286 11.83 29.60 -15.33
CA VAL A 286 11.74 28.36 -14.56
C VAL A 286 12.28 28.60 -13.15
N PHE A 287 11.55 28.10 -12.16
CA PHE A 287 11.99 27.98 -10.78
C PHE A 287 12.10 26.50 -10.41
N HIS A 288 13.22 26.12 -9.80
CA HIS A 288 13.47 24.76 -9.34
C HIS A 288 13.56 24.79 -7.82
N ALA A 289 12.72 23.97 -7.17
CA ALA A 289 12.69 23.78 -5.74
C ALA A 289 13.20 22.36 -5.42
N PRO A 290 14.44 22.22 -4.91
CA PRO A 290 14.90 20.97 -4.34
C PRO A 290 14.03 20.50 -3.17
N GLU A 291 14.12 19.21 -2.84
CA GLU A 291 13.50 18.66 -1.63
C GLU A 291 13.91 19.47 -0.38
N GLY A 292 12.94 19.75 0.48
CA GLY A 292 13.11 20.57 1.68
C GLY A 292 13.01 22.08 1.47
N THR A 293 12.77 22.55 0.24
CA THR A 293 12.59 23.99 -0.04
C THR A 293 11.25 24.47 0.50
N GLU A 294 11.26 25.45 1.41
CA GLU A 294 10.05 26.15 1.84
C GLU A 294 9.75 27.32 0.91
N HIS A 295 8.61 27.31 0.22
CA HIS A 295 8.30 28.32 -0.79
C HIS A 295 6.80 28.61 -0.97
N VAL A 296 6.49 29.71 -1.66
CA VAL A 296 5.13 30.09 -2.06
C VAL A 296 5.12 30.93 -3.34
N ALA A 297 4.14 30.67 -4.21
CA ALA A 297 3.94 31.37 -5.46
C ALA A 297 2.83 32.43 -5.35
N HIS A 298 3.13 33.68 -5.68
CA HIS A 298 2.21 34.82 -5.68
C HIS A 298 1.96 35.33 -7.11
N PRO A 299 0.84 34.96 -7.76
CA PRO A 299 0.58 35.37 -9.14
C PRO A 299 0.30 36.88 -9.22
N GLN A 300 0.78 37.54 -10.28
CA GLN A 300 0.58 38.97 -10.53
C GLN A 300 -0.55 39.17 -11.54
N GLY A 301 -1.77 38.87 -11.12
CA GLY A 301 -2.91 38.61 -12.01
C GLY A 301 -3.03 37.13 -12.35
N ALA A 302 -3.88 36.75 -13.31
CA ALA A 302 -4.01 35.35 -13.70
C ALA A 302 -2.70 34.81 -14.33
N ALA A 303 -2.26 33.64 -13.90
CA ALA A 303 -1.07 32.96 -14.41
C ALA A 303 -1.36 31.48 -14.71
N ARG A 304 -0.60 30.91 -15.66
CA ARG A 304 -0.55 29.47 -15.90
C ARG A 304 0.85 28.94 -15.72
N ILE A 305 0.95 27.93 -14.87
CA ILE A 305 2.21 27.39 -14.39
C ILE A 305 2.24 25.90 -14.72
N LEU A 306 3.27 25.45 -15.42
CA LEU A 306 3.57 24.03 -15.52
C LEU A 306 4.31 23.60 -14.27
N VAL A 307 3.75 22.63 -13.55
CA VAL A 307 4.37 22.01 -12.37
C VAL A 307 4.72 20.58 -12.71
N ILE A 308 5.96 20.20 -12.42
CA ILE A 308 6.52 18.86 -12.65
C ILE A 308 7.12 18.38 -11.33
N GLU A 309 6.57 17.30 -10.80
CA GLU A 309 6.94 16.77 -9.49
C GLU A 309 6.55 15.29 -9.34
N ARG A 310 7.03 14.65 -8.27
CA ARG A 310 6.71 13.25 -7.98
C ARG A 310 5.23 13.15 -7.57
N GLU A 311 4.54 12.10 -7.98
CA GLU A 311 3.16 11.94 -7.54
C GLU A 311 3.03 11.77 -6.02
N GLY A 312 2.15 12.57 -5.43
CA GLY A 312 1.92 12.59 -4.00
C GLY A 312 2.86 13.50 -3.22
N SER A 313 3.80 14.20 -3.89
CA SER A 313 4.51 15.29 -3.24
C SER A 313 3.59 16.48 -2.96
N LEU A 314 3.92 17.20 -1.89
CA LEU A 314 3.24 18.42 -1.44
C LEU A 314 4.00 19.68 -1.80
#